data_AF-A0A199W1I4-F1
#
_entry.id   AF-A0A199W1I4-F1
#
_cell.length_a   1.000
_cell.length_b   1.000
_cell.length_c   1.000
_cell.angle_alpha   90.00
_cell.angle_beta   90.00
_cell.angle_gamma   90.00
#
_symmetry.space_group_name_H-M   'P 1'
#
loop_
_entity.id
_entity.type
_entity.pdbx_description
1 polymer ?
#
loop_
_entity_poly.entity_id
_entity_poly.type
_entity_poly.pdbx_seq_one_letter_code
_entity_poly.pdbx_strand_id
1 'polypeptide(L)'
;MSTSSHNSNNTSPSPIINESNQRRCAACKYLRKRCSRDCQLPVHQRAQAAEAMSAEAYWRVQDPVYGSVGVINLLQQHIYMNQRELARTRAHIAIHSPTRGPCSPWAGLWTSPI
;
A
#
# COMPACT_ATOMS: atom_id res chain seq x y z
N MET A 1 35.64 34.94 -5.31
CA MET A 1 34.78 33.74 -5.42
C MET A 1 34.86 33.01 -4.10
N SER A 2 33.95 33.32 -3.17
CA SER A 2 33.98 32.74 -1.82
C SER A 2 32.77 31.81 -1.70
N THR A 3 33.02 30.50 -1.68
CA THR A 3 31.98 29.48 -1.51
C THR A 3 31.67 29.33 -0.03
N SER A 4 30.51 29.84 0.39
CA SER A 4 30.00 29.70 1.75
C SER A 4 29.54 28.26 2.00
N SER A 5 30.32 27.50 2.78
CA SER A 5 29.97 26.18 3.32
C SER A 5 28.60 26.24 4.02
N HIS A 6 27.59 25.57 3.46
CA HIS A 6 26.34 25.32 4.15
C HIS A 6 26.50 24.07 5.04
N ASN A 7 26.79 24.30 6.32
CA ASN A 7 26.71 23.28 7.36
C ASN A 7 25.25 23.21 7.86
N SER A 8 24.49 22.26 7.34
CA SER A 8 23.10 22.01 7.77
C SER A 8 23.05 21.10 9.00
N ASN A 9 23.62 21.55 10.12
CA ASN A 9 23.35 20.94 11.43
C ASN A 9 22.13 21.62 12.06
N ASN A 10 20.97 21.50 11.41
CA ASN A 10 19.68 21.83 12.02
C ASN A 10 19.12 20.60 12.71
N THR A 11 19.76 20.16 13.80
CA THR A 11 19.10 19.30 14.77
C THR A 11 18.14 20.18 15.55
N SER A 12 16.96 20.44 14.99
CA SER A 12 15.86 21.04 15.74
C SER A 12 15.67 20.21 17.01
N PRO A 13 15.54 20.82 18.20
CA PRO A 13 15.18 20.07 19.39
C PRO A 13 13.85 19.38 19.09
N SER A 14 13.84 18.05 19.14
CA SER A 14 12.59 17.29 19.18
C SER A 14 11.70 17.99 20.21
N PRO A 15 10.45 18.39 19.88
CA PRO A 15 9.60 19.03 20.86
C PRO A 15 9.49 18.07 22.05
N ILE A 16 9.90 18.52 23.23
CA ILE A 16 9.68 17.79 24.48
C ILE A 16 8.17 17.78 24.68
N ILE A 17 7.53 16.78 24.08
CA ILE A 17 6.13 16.47 24.32
C ILE A 17 6.10 16.02 25.76
N ASN A 18 5.46 16.79 26.64
CA ASN A 18 5.30 16.37 28.01
C ASN A 18 4.64 14.99 28.01
N GLU A 19 5.27 14.02 28.68
CA GLU A 19 4.82 12.63 28.70
C GLU A 19 3.62 12.42 29.64
N SER A 20 3.12 13.49 30.26
CA SER A 20 1.97 13.52 31.17
C SER A 20 0.65 13.96 30.50
N ASN A 21 0.67 14.50 29.28
CA ASN A 21 -0.49 14.70 28.42
C ASN A 21 -0.61 13.53 27.44
N GLN A 22 -0.79 12.32 27.96
CA GLN A 22 -1.19 11.15 27.19
C GLN A 22 -2.57 11.41 26.54
N ARG A 23 -2.61 12.19 25.46
CA ARG A 23 -3.79 12.42 24.62
C ARG A 23 -4.30 11.03 24.26
N ARG A 24 -5.49 10.67 24.77
CA ARG A 24 -6.14 9.41 24.41
C ARG A 24 -6.16 9.32 22.89
N CYS A 25 -5.74 8.20 22.32
CA CYS A 25 -5.87 8.01 20.88
C CYS A 25 -7.36 8.12 20.49
N ALA A 26 -7.64 8.45 19.23
CA ALA A 26 -9.01 8.61 18.74
C ALA A 26 -9.90 7.39 19.09
N ALA A 27 -9.34 6.17 18.96
CA ALA A 27 -10.02 4.93 19.32
C ALA A 27 -10.39 4.86 20.82
N CYS A 28 -9.43 5.07 21.74
CA CYS A 28 -9.71 5.05 23.18
C CYS A 28 -10.64 6.18 23.61
N LYS A 29 -10.61 7.33 22.93
CA LYS A 29 -11.57 8.42 23.13
C LYS A 29 -12.99 7.97 22.76
N TYR A 30 -13.17 7.35 21.60
CA TYR A 30 -14.46 6.83 21.12
C TYR A 30 -15.00 5.72 22.02
N LEU A 31 -14.14 4.76 22.38
CA LEU A 31 -14.48 3.62 23.24
C LEU A 31 -14.62 3.98 24.73
N ARG A 32 -14.36 5.24 25.11
CA ARG A 32 -14.34 5.72 26.50
C ARG A 32 -13.41 4.89 27.42
N LYS A 33 -12.33 4.34 26.87
CA LYS A 33 -11.31 3.56 27.60
C LYS A 33 -10.07 4.41 27.90
N ARG A 34 -9.30 4.02 28.92
CA ARG A 34 -7.97 4.60 29.16
C ARG A 34 -7.01 4.07 28.09
N CYS A 35 -6.24 4.98 27.48
CA CYS A 35 -5.24 4.60 26.48
C CYS A 35 -4.00 4.08 27.22
N SER A 36 -3.74 2.76 27.14
CA SER A 36 -2.51 2.14 27.66
C SER A 36 -1.36 2.29 26.64
N ARG A 37 -0.11 2.05 27.11
CA ARG A 37 1.05 1.83 26.23
C ARG A 37 0.80 0.64 25.29
N ASP A 38 0.02 -0.35 25.75
CA ASP A 38 -0.39 -1.55 25.01
C ASP A 38 -1.74 -1.38 24.29
N CYS A 39 -2.02 -0.20 23.74
CA CYS A 39 -3.19 -0.04 22.87
C CYS A 39 -3.09 -1.07 21.72
N GLN A 40 -4.20 -1.75 21.40
CA GLN A 40 -4.25 -2.89 20.46
C GLN A 40 -3.58 -2.65 19.09
N LEU A 41 -3.41 -1.39 18.68
CA LEU A 41 -2.70 -1.00 17.46
C LEU A 41 -1.39 -0.27 17.81
N PRO A 42 -0.24 -0.74 17.27
CA PRO A 42 1.03 -0.01 17.33
C PRO A 42 0.87 1.42 16.86
N VAL A 43 1.54 2.38 17.51
CA VAL A 43 1.36 3.82 17.25
C VAL A 43 1.48 4.17 15.76
N HIS A 44 2.45 3.58 15.06
CA HIS A 44 2.70 3.82 13.64
C HIS A 44 1.57 3.32 12.71
N GLN A 45 0.75 2.34 13.14
CA GLN A 45 -0.36 1.80 12.35
C GLN A 45 -1.69 2.48 12.64
N ARG A 46 -1.79 3.27 13.73
CA ARG A 46 -3.07 3.87 14.16
C ARG A 46 -3.66 4.80 13.11
N ALA A 47 -2.83 5.55 12.39
CA ALA A 47 -3.29 6.44 11.33
C ALA A 47 -3.89 5.65 10.17
N GLN A 48 -3.16 4.66 9.66
CA GLN A 48 -3.63 3.77 8.59
C GLN A 48 -4.90 3.01 8.97
N ALA A 49 -4.98 2.51 10.20
CA ALA A 49 -6.17 1.83 10.70
C ALA A 49 -7.39 2.77 10.75
N ALA A 50 -7.20 4.01 11.21
CA ALA A 50 -8.28 5.00 11.23
C ALA A 50 -8.76 5.38 9.81
N GLU A 51 -7.82 5.52 8.87
CA GLU A 51 -8.12 5.75 7.46
C GLU A 51 -8.92 4.59 6.86
N ALA A 52 -8.46 3.34 7.05
CA ALA A 52 -9.18 2.15 6.60
C ALA A 52 -10.60 2.07 7.18
N MET A 53 -10.77 2.29 8.48
CA MET A 53 -12.09 2.32 9.12
C MET A 53 -13.00 3.41 8.52
N SER A 54 -12.46 4.62 8.27
CA SER A 54 -13.25 5.70 7.66
C SER A 54 -13.65 5.39 6.21
N ALA A 55 -12.75 4.77 5.43
CA ALA A 55 -13.02 4.36 4.06
C ALA A 55 -14.10 3.27 4.01
N GLU A 56 -14.01 2.23 4.85
CA GLU A 56 -15.03 1.19 4.95
C GLU A 56 -16.39 1.76 5.35
N ALA A 57 -16.43 2.67 6.32
CA ALA A 57 -17.66 3.35 6.73
C ALA A 57 -18.26 4.17 5.58
N TYR A 58 -17.43 4.91 4.84
CA TYR A 58 -17.86 5.67 3.66
C TYR A 58 -18.51 4.74 2.62
N TRP A 59 -17.87 3.61 2.30
CA TRP A 59 -18.43 2.68 1.33
C TRP A 59 -19.72 2.02 1.80
N ARG A 60 -19.88 1.73 3.11
CA ARG A 60 -21.15 1.22 3.66
C ARG A 60 -22.29 2.24 3.60
N VAL A 61 -21.99 3.55 3.63
CA VAL A 61 -23.00 4.60 3.43
C VAL A 61 -23.45 4.66 1.97
N GLN A 62 -22.51 4.48 1.03
CA GLN A 62 -22.82 4.49 -0.41
C GLN A 62 -23.50 3.20 -0.89
N ASP A 63 -23.03 2.05 -0.41
CA ASP A 63 -23.56 0.73 -0.69
C ASP A 63 -23.76 -0.03 0.64
N PRO A 64 -24.98 -0.06 1.18
CA PRO A 64 -25.25 -0.70 2.47
C PRO A 64 -25.21 -2.24 2.41
N VAL A 65 -25.26 -2.84 1.23
CA VAL A 65 -25.26 -4.30 1.07
C VAL A 65 -23.84 -4.82 0.95
N TYR A 66 -23.04 -4.27 0.02
CA TYR A 66 -21.71 -4.78 -0.29
C TYR A 66 -20.57 -3.86 0.17
N GLY A 67 -20.82 -2.57 0.37
CA GLY A 67 -19.79 -1.60 0.79
C GLY A 67 -18.51 -1.69 -0.05
N SER A 68 -17.36 -1.74 0.62
CA SER A 68 -16.05 -1.85 -0.05
C SER A 68 -15.83 -3.21 -0.74
N VAL A 69 -16.57 -4.25 -0.35
CA VAL A 69 -16.47 -5.59 -0.96
C VAL A 69 -16.94 -5.56 -2.42
N GLY A 70 -17.94 -4.74 -2.73
CA GLY A 70 -18.40 -4.54 -4.11
C GLY A 70 -17.28 -3.99 -5.01
N VAL A 71 -16.54 -3.00 -4.51
CA VAL A 71 -15.38 -2.41 -5.21
C VAL A 71 -14.26 -3.45 -5.37
N ILE A 72 -13.96 -4.22 -4.33
CA ILE A 72 -12.95 -5.29 -4.38
C ILE A 72 -13.31 -6.33 -5.46
N ASN A 73 -14.56 -6.81 -5.46
CA ASN A 73 -15.01 -7.80 -6.43
C ASN A 73 -14.94 -7.26 -7.87
N LEU A 74 -15.36 -6.01 -8.11
CA LEU A 74 -15.24 -5.36 -9.42
C LEU A 74 -13.79 -5.31 -9.90
N LEU A 75 -12.86 -4.91 -9.01
CA LEU A 75 -11.44 -4.86 -9.33
C LEU A 75 -10.86 -6.26 -9.61
N GLN A 76 -11.26 -7.27 -8.85
CA GLN A 76 -10.86 -8.66 -9.09
C GLN A 76 -11.35 -9.15 -10.47
N GLN A 77 -12.59 -8.83 -10.85
CA GLN A 77 -13.11 -9.13 -12.18
C GLN A 77 -12.30 -8.44 -13.28
N HIS A 78 -11.95 -7.16 -13.10
CA HIS A 78 -11.11 -6.43 -14.06
C HIS A 78 -9.71 -7.03 -14.18
N ILE A 79 -9.07 -7.40 -13.06
CA ILE A 79 -7.78 -8.09 -13.07
C ILE A 79 -7.88 -9.40 -13.86
N TYR A 80 -8.92 -10.19 -13.60
CA TYR A 80 -9.15 -11.45 -14.30
C TYR A 80 -9.32 -11.24 -15.82
N MET A 81 -10.16 -10.30 -16.24
CA MET A 81 -10.39 -10.01 -17.66
C MET A 81 -9.12 -9.54 -18.35
N ASN A 82 -8.36 -8.64 -17.71
CA ASN A 82 -7.09 -8.14 -18.24
C ASN A 82 -6.05 -9.26 -18.37
N GLN A 83 -5.93 -10.13 -17.36
CA GLN A 83 -5.02 -11.28 -17.41
C GLN A 83 -5.42 -12.26 -18.52
N ARG A 84 -6.72 -12.48 -18.73
CA ARG A 84 -7.24 -13.31 -19.82
C ARG A 84 -6.91 -12.73 -21.20
N GLU A 85 -7.10 -11.44 -21.38
CA GLU A 85 -6.77 -10.75 -22.65
C GLU A 85 -5.27 -10.77 -22.94
N LEU A 86 -4.45 -10.58 -21.90
CA LEU A 86 -3.00 -10.71 -22.00
C LEU A 86 -2.60 -12.13 -22.41
N ALA A 87 -3.22 -13.15 -21.81
CA ALA A 87 -2.98 -14.55 -22.17
C ALA A 87 -3.37 -14.83 -23.63
N ARG A 88 -4.52 -14.31 -24.09
CA ARG A 88 -4.96 -14.44 -25.49
C ARG A 88 -3.97 -13.80 -26.46
N THR A 89 -3.55 -12.57 -26.17
CA THR A 89 -2.58 -11.84 -26.99
C THR A 89 -1.23 -12.55 -27.02
N ARG A 90 -0.76 -13.04 -25.88
CA ARG A 90 0.47 -13.84 -25.79
C ARG A 90 0.38 -15.15 -26.60
N ALA A 91 -0.74 -15.84 -26.56
CA ALA A 91 -0.97 -17.03 -27.37
C ALA A 91 -0.99 -16.72 -28.87
N HIS A 92 -1.67 -15.64 -29.28
CA HIS A 92 -1.63 -15.17 -30.66
C HIS A 92 -0.20 -14.85 -31.10
N ILE A 93 0.56 -14.11 -30.29
CA ILE A 93 1.97 -13.82 -30.58
C ILE A 93 2.74 -15.12 -30.73
N ALA A 94 2.62 -16.08 -29.80
CA ALA A 94 3.33 -17.35 -29.87
C ALA A 94 3.03 -18.16 -31.15
N ILE A 95 1.80 -18.10 -31.66
CA ILE A 95 1.41 -18.74 -32.93
C ILE A 95 2.04 -18.03 -34.13
N HIS A 96 2.02 -16.69 -34.13
CA HIS A 96 2.42 -15.88 -35.30
C HIS A 96 3.89 -15.47 -35.29
N SER A 97 4.56 -15.54 -34.15
CA SER A 97 6.01 -15.52 -34.07
C SER A 97 6.44 -16.96 -34.34
N PRO A 98 6.85 -17.34 -35.58
CA PRO A 98 7.60 -18.56 -35.71
C PRO A 98 8.76 -18.39 -34.75
N THR A 99 8.95 -19.34 -33.84
CA THR A 99 10.16 -19.45 -33.06
C THR A 99 11.32 -19.60 -34.04
N ARG A 100 11.82 -18.48 -34.58
CA ARG A 100 13.23 -18.33 -34.87
C ARG A 100 13.86 -18.29 -33.50
N GLY A 101 14.03 -19.48 -32.91
CA GLY A 101 14.76 -19.62 -31.67
C GLY A 101 16.07 -18.85 -31.83
N PRO A 102 16.51 -18.08 -30.82
CA PRO A 102 17.87 -17.59 -30.84
C PRO A 102 18.76 -18.85 -30.84
N CYS A 103 19.34 -19.18 -31.98
CA CYS A 103 20.57 -19.94 -32.01
C CYS A 103 21.66 -18.98 -31.49
N SER A 104 21.57 -18.66 -30.21
CA SER A 104 22.46 -17.75 -29.48
C SER A 104 23.11 -18.57 -28.38
N PRO A 105 24.43 -18.83 -28.44
CA PRO A 105 25.15 -19.64 -27.46
C PRO A 105 25.14 -19.10 -26.01
N TRP A 106 24.56 -17.92 -25.77
CA TRP A 106 24.64 -17.19 -24.50
C TRP A 106 23.30 -17.00 -23.77
N ALA A 107 22.22 -17.65 -24.21
CA ALA A 107 20.86 -17.47 -23.67
C ALA A 107 20.61 -18.09 -22.27
N GLY A 108 21.58 -18.05 -21.36
CA GLY A 108 21.53 -18.69 -20.04
C GLY A 108 21.68 -17.77 -18.82
N LEU A 109 21.62 -16.44 -18.96
CA LEU A 109 21.99 -15.52 -17.87
C LEU A 109 20.87 -14.64 -17.30
N TRP A 110 19.61 -14.76 -17.77
CA TRP A 110 18.52 -13.88 -17.32
C TRP A 110 17.20 -14.59 -17.01
N THR A 111 17.21 -15.85 -16.60
CA THR A 111 16.03 -16.48 -15.99
C THR A 111 16.28 -16.69 -14.51
N SER A 112 16.13 -15.62 -13.73
CA SER A 112 15.92 -15.73 -12.28
C SER A 112 14.42 -15.89 -12.02
N PRO A 113 13.98 -16.94 -11.31
CA PRO A 113 12.59 -17.05 -10.86
C PRO A 113 12.34 -16.11 -9.67
N ILE A 114 11.08 -15.66 -9.56
CA ILE A 114 10.46 -15.22 -8.31
C ILE A 114 10.02 -16.48 -7.54
#